data_AF-A0A6M8SR05-F1
#
_entry.id   AF-A0A6M8SR05-F1
#
_cell.length_a   1.000
_cell.length_b   1.000
_cell.length_c   1.000
_cell.angle_alpha   90.00
_cell.angle_beta   90.00
_cell.angle_gamma   90.00
#
_symmetry.space_group_name_H-M   'P 1'
#
loop_
_entity.id
_entity.type
_entity.pdbx_description
1 polymer ?
#
loop_
_entity_poly.entity_id
_entity_poly.type
_entity_poly.pdbx_seq_one_letter_code
_entity_poly.pdbx_strand_id
1 'polypeptide(L)'
;MPAFNEALFAAGMIELKAKFVAGLPARLKQIVPTSPIPTLIWQADEDVLNELHRLAGAAGSLGFDSLANTARQLEKELQALPRDAKLSLRDFEKLEQAAAAVLLA
;
A
#
# COMPACT_ATOMS: atom_id res chain seq x y z
N MET A 1 8.15 32.09 19.89
CA MET A 1 7.93 30.78 19.24
C MET A 1 6.45 30.49 19.32
N PRO A 2 5.73 30.24 18.20
CA PRO A 2 4.32 29.86 18.29
C PRO A 2 4.20 28.55 19.08
N ALA A 3 3.27 28.51 20.05
CA ALA A 3 2.98 27.29 20.79
C ALA A 3 2.44 26.24 19.80
N PHE A 4 2.97 25.03 19.87
CA PHE A 4 2.44 23.90 19.12
C PHE A 4 0.98 23.69 19.53
N ASN A 5 0.07 23.84 18.56
CA ASN A 5 -1.34 23.62 18.78
C ASN A 5 -1.68 22.19 18.38
N GLU A 6 -1.74 21.32 19.39
CA GLU A 6 -2.02 19.90 19.26
C GLU A 6 -3.36 19.62 18.57
N ALA A 7 -4.38 20.47 18.79
CA ALA A 7 -5.70 20.31 18.16
C ALA A 7 -5.66 20.60 16.65
N LEU A 8 -4.93 21.64 16.22
CA LEU A 8 -4.73 21.92 14.80
C LEU A 8 -3.91 20.81 14.12
N PHE A 9 -2.90 20.29 14.80
CA PHE A 9 -2.12 19.16 14.31
C PHE A 9 -2.99 17.90 14.16
N ALA A 10 -3.80 17.57 15.18
CA ALA A 10 -4.72 16.44 15.13
C ALA A 10 -5.75 16.57 13.99
N ALA A 11 -6.33 17.75 13.80
CA ALA A 11 -7.25 18.00 12.70
C ALA A 11 -6.58 17.83 11.32
N GLY A 12 -5.35 18.34 11.16
CA GLY A 12 -4.57 18.15 9.94
C GLY A 12 -4.24 16.67 9.67
N MET A 13 -3.92 15.90 10.71
CA MET A 13 -3.67 14.46 10.59
C MET A 13 -4.93 13.68 10.18
N ILE A 14 -6.11 14.06 10.70
CA ILE A 14 -7.39 13.46 10.29
C ILE A 14 -7.64 13.72 8.80
N GLU A 15 -7.43 14.94 8.34
CA GLU A 15 -7.62 15.30 6.92
C GLU A 15 -6.63 14.54 6.01
N LEU A 16 -5.36 14.44 6.42
CA LEU A 16 -4.34 13.67 5.69
C LEU A 16 -4.69 12.19 5.60
N LYS A 17 -5.15 11.58 6.71
CA LYS A 17 -5.65 10.20 6.72
C LYS A 17 -6.82 10.04 5.76
N ALA A 18 -7.81 10.92 5.81
CA ALA A 18 -8.98 10.86 4.93
C ALA A 18 -8.58 10.93 3.44
N LYS A 19 -7.67 11.83 3.07
CA LYS A 19 -7.15 11.93 1.69
C LYS A 19 -6.39 10.68 1.26
N PHE A 20 -5.59 10.11 2.16
CA PHE A 20 -4.87 8.87 1.90
C PHE A 20 -5.83 7.70 1.67
N VAL A 21 -6.82 7.53 2.54
CA VAL A 21 -7.86 6.50 2.42
C VAL A 21 -8.66 6.66 1.13
N ALA A 22 -9.05 7.88 0.76
CA ALA A 22 -9.75 8.14 -0.49
C ALA A 22 -8.93 7.81 -1.74
N GLY A 23 -7.60 8.00 -1.69
CA GLY A 23 -6.68 7.68 -2.79
C GLY A 23 -6.25 6.21 -2.85
N LEU A 24 -6.49 5.44 -1.79
CA LEU A 24 -6.05 4.06 -1.66
C LEU A 24 -6.53 3.13 -2.80
N PRO A 25 -7.83 3.16 -3.20
CA PRO A 25 -8.33 2.29 -4.25
C PRO A 25 -7.67 2.57 -5.61
N ALA A 26 -7.33 3.82 -5.89
CA ALA A 26 -6.66 4.20 -7.13
C ALA A 26 -5.23 3.67 -7.18
N ARG A 27 -4.50 3.71 -6.06
CA ARG A 27 -3.15 3.15 -5.94
C ARG A 27 -3.14 1.63 -6.02
N LEU A 28 -4.10 0.97 -5.38
CA LEU A 28 -4.21 -0.49 -5.46
C LEU A 28 -4.42 -0.97 -6.89
N LYS A 29 -5.18 -0.25 -7.72
CA LYS A 29 -5.32 -0.57 -9.15
C LYS A 29 -4.03 -0.43 -9.97
N GLN A 30 -3.04 0.33 -9.47
CA GLN A 30 -1.73 0.45 -10.11
C GLN A 30 -0.78 -0.68 -9.66
N ILE A 31 -0.99 -1.22 -8.46
CA ILE A 31 -0.18 -2.30 -7.87
C ILE A 31 -0.74 -3.67 -8.27
N VAL A 32 -2.07 -3.83 -8.26
CA VAL A 32 -2.77 -5.07 -8.59
C VAL A 32 -3.13 -5.01 -10.07
N PRO A 33 -2.52 -5.86 -10.94
CA PRO A 33 -2.86 -5.88 -12.34
C PRO A 33 -4.31 -6.37 -12.51
N THR A 34 -5.14 -5.57 -13.17
CA THR A 34 -6.54 -5.87 -13.49
C THR A 34 -6.72 -7.00 -14.52
N SER A 35 -5.68 -7.77 -14.81
CA SER A 35 -5.69 -8.75 -15.90
C SER A 35 -6.35 -10.06 -15.44
N PRO A 36 -7.32 -10.60 -16.20
CA PRO A 36 -8.03 -11.84 -15.86
C PRO A 36 -7.18 -13.11 -16.08
N ILE A 37 -5.86 -12.98 -16.27
CA ILE A 37 -4.99 -14.12 -16.59
C ILE A 37 -4.36 -14.66 -15.29
N PRO A 38 -4.58 -15.94 -14.94
CA PRO A 38 -4.14 -16.53 -13.67
C PRO A 38 -2.62 -16.72 -13.55
N THR A 39 -1.85 -16.17 -14.49
CA THR A 39 -0.40 -16.31 -14.54
C THR A 39 0.19 -15.13 -15.30
N LEU A 40 0.14 -13.94 -14.70
CA LEU A 40 1.04 -12.88 -15.10
C LEU A 40 2.44 -13.29 -14.69
N ILE A 41 3.34 -13.40 -15.66
CA ILE A 41 4.77 -13.47 -15.42
C ILE A 41 5.11 -12.11 -14.81
N TRP A 42 5.18 -12.06 -13.49
CA TRP A 42 5.62 -10.88 -12.77
C TRP A 42 7.11 -10.72 -13.02
N GLN A 43 7.47 -9.95 -14.04
CA GLN A 43 8.70 -9.19 -13.92
C GLN A 43 8.41 -8.19 -12.81
N ALA A 44 9.25 -8.18 -11.77
CA ALA A 44 9.25 -7.13 -10.77
C ALA A 44 9.53 -5.82 -11.49
N ASP A 45 8.46 -5.20 -11.98
CA ASP A 45 8.52 -3.89 -12.61
C ASP A 45 8.90 -2.93 -11.49
N GLU A 46 9.96 -2.17 -11.72
CA GLU A 46 10.54 -1.27 -10.74
C GLU A 46 9.46 -0.28 -10.25
N ASP A 47 8.49 0.03 -11.11
CA ASP A 47 7.32 0.86 -10.81
C ASP A 47 6.41 0.25 -9.72
N VAL A 48 6.17 -1.06 -9.73
CA VAL A 48 5.30 -1.70 -8.72
C VAL A 48 6.00 -1.78 -7.37
N LEU A 49 7.30 -2.10 -7.38
CA LEU A 49 8.12 -2.06 -6.16
C LEU A 49 8.16 -0.65 -5.57
N ASN A 50 8.36 0.37 -6.40
CA ASN A 50 8.35 1.76 -5.98
C ASN A 50 7.01 2.18 -5.38
N GLU A 51 5.89 1.74 -5.98
CA GLU A 51 4.57 2.10 -5.47
C GLU A 51 4.22 1.35 -4.16
N LEU A 52 4.63 0.10 -4.01
CA LEU A 52 4.54 -0.63 -2.72
C LEU A 52 5.40 0.03 -1.64
N HIS A 53 6.61 0.47 -1.98
CA HIS A 53 7.50 1.19 -1.06
C HIS A 53 6.86 2.50 -0.57
N ARG A 54 6.28 3.27 -1.51
CA ARG A 54 5.55 4.51 -1.20
C ARG A 54 4.31 4.25 -0.36
N LEU A 55 3.56 3.19 -0.67
CA LEU A 55 2.37 2.79 0.09
C LEU A 55 2.75 2.42 1.53
N ALA A 56 3.82 1.63 1.71
CA ALA A 56 4.36 1.27 3.00
C ALA A 56 4.77 2.50 3.83
N GLY A 57 5.51 3.43 3.22
CA GLY A 57 5.95 4.66 3.89
C GLY A 57 4.79 5.56 4.30
N ALA A 58 3.82 5.76 3.40
CA ALA A 58 2.65 6.58 3.67
C ALA A 58 1.73 5.94 4.73
N ALA A 59 1.46 4.64 4.63
CA ALA A 59 0.65 3.91 5.60
C ALA A 59 1.29 3.95 7.00
N GLY A 60 2.60 3.73 7.10
CA GLY A 60 3.30 3.78 8.39
C GLY A 60 3.30 5.17 9.02
N SER A 61 3.49 6.22 8.21
CA SER A 61 3.46 7.61 8.68
C SER A 61 2.09 8.05 9.20
N LEU A 62 1.03 7.40 8.71
CA LEU A 62 -0.36 7.68 9.09
C LEU A 62 -0.90 6.73 10.17
N GLY A 63 -0.07 5.80 10.67
CA GLY A 63 -0.46 4.83 11.71
C GLY A 63 -1.32 3.67 11.21
N PHE A 64 -1.27 3.35 9.91
CA PHE A 64 -1.90 2.16 9.33
C PHE A 64 -0.90 1.00 9.27
N ASP A 65 -0.48 0.52 10.44
CA ASP A 65 0.63 -0.45 10.55
C ASP A 65 0.36 -1.77 9.81
N SER A 66 -0.87 -2.27 9.85
CA SER A 66 -1.26 -3.50 9.15
C SER A 66 -1.04 -3.38 7.63
N LEU A 67 -1.48 -2.26 7.05
CA LEU A 67 -1.29 -1.96 5.63
C LEU A 67 0.19 -1.74 5.30
N ALA A 68 0.91 -1.00 6.14
CA ALA A 68 2.32 -0.73 5.96
C ALA A 68 3.16 -2.01 5.96
N ASN A 69 2.91 -2.91 6.91
CA ASN A 69 3.60 -4.19 7.02
C ASN A 69 3.28 -5.11 5.84
N THR A 70 2.01 -5.15 5.43
CA THR A 70 1.59 -5.97 4.27
C THR A 70 2.25 -5.48 2.98
N ALA A 71 2.27 -4.16 2.73
CA ALA A 71 2.94 -3.57 1.57
C ALA A 71 4.46 -3.84 1.56
N ARG A 72 5.14 -3.70 2.72
CA ARG A 72 6.58 -4.03 2.85
C ARG A 72 6.87 -5.50 2.64
N GLN A 73 5.99 -6.38 3.11
CA GLN A 73 6.17 -7.81 2.95
C GLN A 73 6.07 -8.20 1.48
N LEU A 74 5.06 -7.68 0.77
CA LEU A 74 4.92 -7.84 -0.68
C LEU A 74 6.11 -7.27 -1.44
N GLU A 75 6.60 -6.08 -1.09
CA GLU A 75 7.80 -5.48 -1.69
C GLU A 75 9.02 -6.42 -1.57
N LYS A 76 9.25 -6.98 -0.39
CA LYS A 76 10.35 -7.92 -0.16
C LYS A 76 10.17 -9.24 -0.89
N GLU A 77 8.96 -9.79 -0.90
CA GLU A 77 8.64 -11.01 -1.62
C GLU A 77 8.87 -10.81 -3.13
N LEU A 78 8.42 -9.69 -3.70
CA LEU A 78 8.67 -9.30 -5.09
C LEU A 78 10.15 -9.10 -5.41
N GLN A 79 10.93 -8.48 -4.52
CA GLN A 79 12.38 -8.31 -4.69
C GLN A 79 13.16 -9.62 -4.60
N ALA A 80 12.71 -10.55 -3.75
CA ALA A 80 13.38 -11.84 -3.52
C ALA A 80 13.09 -12.87 -4.63
N LEU A 81 12.06 -12.63 -5.43
CA LEU A 81 11.66 -13.53 -6.50
C LEU A 81 12.60 -13.37 -7.72
N PRO A 82 13.09 -14.48 -8.30
CA PRO A 82 13.80 -14.40 -9.58
C PRO A 82 12.87 -13.81 -10.64
N ARG A 83 13.42 -13.09 -11.63
CA ARG A 83 12.66 -12.33 -12.66
C ARG A 83 11.58 -13.12 -13.43
N ASP A 84 11.60 -14.46 -13.33
CA ASP A 84 10.64 -15.38 -13.96
C ASP A 84 9.71 -16.09 -12.96
N ALA A 85 9.77 -15.76 -11.68
CA ALA A 85 8.92 -16.40 -10.68
C ALA A 85 7.50 -15.86 -10.72
N LYS A 86 6.56 -16.80 -10.62
CA LYS A 86 5.13 -16.52 -10.61
C LYS A 86 4.74 -16.13 -9.18
N LEU A 87 4.33 -14.88 -8.96
CA LEU A 87 3.61 -14.54 -7.75
C LEU A 87 2.21 -15.15 -7.77
N SER A 88 1.79 -15.62 -6.60
CA SER A 88 0.41 -16.04 -6.39
C SER A 88 -0.47 -14.80 -6.21
N LEU A 89 -1.65 -14.82 -6.82
CA LEU A 89 -2.69 -13.80 -6.61
C LEU A 89 -3.05 -13.62 -5.13
N ARG A 90 -2.80 -14.65 -4.30
CA ARG A 90 -3.09 -14.66 -2.86
C ARG A 90 -2.35 -13.57 -2.08
N ASP A 91 -1.15 -13.18 -2.49
CA ASP A 91 -0.41 -12.17 -1.75
C ASP A 91 -0.97 -10.76 -2.05
N PHE A 92 -1.45 -10.53 -3.27
CA PHE A 92 -2.20 -9.31 -3.62
C PHE A 92 -3.57 -9.24 -2.95
N GLU A 93 -4.27 -10.37 -2.82
CA GLU A 93 -5.54 -10.43 -2.08
C GLU A 93 -5.38 -9.97 -0.61
N LYS A 94 -4.26 -10.31 0.04
CA LYS A 94 -3.98 -9.83 1.41
C LYS A 94 -3.79 -8.31 1.46
N LEU A 95 -3.16 -7.71 0.44
CA LEU A 95 -3.02 -6.27 0.33
C LEU A 95 -4.37 -5.58 0.16
N GLU A 96 -5.23 -6.12 -0.70
CA GLU A 96 -6.59 -5.61 -0.88
C GLU A 96 -7.43 -5.74 0.38
N GLN A 97 -7.30 -6.85 1.12
CA GLN A 97 -7.98 -7.02 2.43
C GLN A 97 -7.49 -6.03 3.47
N ALA A 98 -6.17 -5.81 3.57
CA ALA A 98 -5.59 -4.83 4.48
C ALA A 98 -6.04 -3.40 4.14
N ALA A 99 -6.12 -3.08 2.85
CA ALA A 99 -6.66 -1.83 2.36
C ALA A 99 -8.16 -1.66 2.64
N ALA A 100 -8.96 -2.71 2.43
CA ALA A 100 -10.38 -2.71 2.73
C ALA A 100 -10.64 -2.51 4.23
N ALA A 101 -9.82 -3.10 5.10
CA ALA A 101 -9.88 -2.89 6.54
C ALA A 101 -9.63 -1.41 6.92
N VAL A 102 -8.72 -0.72 6.20
CA VAL A 102 -8.47 0.71 6.39
C VAL A 102 -9.61 1.59 5.86
N LEU A 103 -10.30 1.16 4.80
CA LEU A 103 -11.45 1.88 4.23
C LEU A 103 -12.73 1.80 5.11
N LEU A 104 -12.84 0.74 5.92
CA LEU A 104 -14.00 0.48 6.77
C LEU A 104 -13.81 0.94 8.23
N ALA A 105 -12.61 1.42 8.59
CA ALA A 105 -12.25 1.89 9.93
C ALA A 105 -12.43 3.42 10.05
#